data_AF-A0A674PBZ5-F1
#
_entry.id   AF-A0A674PBZ5-F1
#
_cell.length_a   1.000
_cell.length_b   1.000
_cell.length_c   1.000
_cell.angle_alpha   90.00
_cell.angle_beta   90.00
_cell.angle_gamma   90.00
#
_symmetry.space_group_name_H-M   'P 1'
#
loop_
_entity.id
_entity.type
_entity.pdbx_description
1 polymer ?
#
loop_
_entity_poly.entity_id
_entity_poly.type
_entity_poly.pdbx_seq_one_letter_code
_entity_poly.pdbx_strand_id
1 'polypeptide(L)'
;MGLSPVELINHAKRMVSQAFPQLLINKQHCGALPHLRATLSRMPTQLEGAMDALITVFYNYSGNDGDKHKLNKGELKELLHSELNDFLTSQKDPMLVEKIMNDLDSNKDNEVDFNEFVVLVAALTVACNDFFQAQNKK
;
A
#
# COMPACT_ATOMS: atom_id res chain seq x y z
N MET A 1 -17.65 -16.18 -12.32
CA MET A 1 -18.01 -15.67 -10.98
C MET A 1 -16.79 -14.93 -10.47
N GLY A 2 -16.75 -13.60 -10.65
CA GLY A 2 -15.63 -12.77 -10.18
C GLY A 2 -15.83 -12.47 -8.71
N LEU A 3 -14.77 -12.59 -7.91
CA LEU A 3 -14.78 -12.17 -6.52
C LEU A 3 -15.09 -10.67 -6.47
N SER A 4 -15.94 -10.26 -5.53
CA SER A 4 -16.21 -8.83 -5.34
C SER A 4 -14.95 -8.12 -4.85
N PRO A 5 -14.74 -6.83 -5.14
CA PRO A 5 -13.58 -6.10 -4.63
C PRO A 5 -13.51 -6.06 -3.09
N VAL A 6 -14.65 -6.25 -2.39
CA VAL A 6 -14.71 -6.43 -0.94
C VAL A 6 -14.11 -7.77 -0.54
N GLU A 7 -14.44 -8.84 -1.27
CA GLU A 7 -13.84 -10.15 -1.07
C GLU A 7 -12.36 -10.13 -1.43
N LEU A 8 -11.95 -9.36 -2.43
CA LEU A 8 -10.54 -9.20 -2.80
C LEU A 8 -9.75 -8.49 -1.70
N ILE A 9 -10.31 -7.43 -1.11
CA ILE A 9 -9.72 -6.73 0.04
C ILE A 9 -9.73 -7.62 1.29
N ASN A 10 -10.81 -8.34 1.57
CA ASN A 10 -10.90 -9.25 2.72
C ASN A 10 -10.02 -10.50 2.54
N HIS A 11 -9.82 -10.95 1.29
CA HIS A 11 -8.92 -12.04 0.95
C HIS A 11 -7.47 -11.57 1.06
N ALA A 12 -7.14 -10.39 0.54
CA ALA A 12 -5.85 -9.75 0.72
C ALA A 12 -5.52 -9.54 2.21
N LYS A 13 -6.49 -9.07 3.01
CA LYS A 13 -6.40 -8.98 4.47
C LYS A 13 -6.21 -10.34 5.15
N ARG A 14 -6.90 -11.40 4.70
CA ARG A 14 -6.68 -12.78 5.19
C ARG A 14 -5.28 -13.28 4.85
N MET A 15 -4.79 -12.99 3.63
CA MET A 15 -3.45 -13.38 3.19
C MET A 15 -2.37 -12.63 3.97
N VAL A 16 -2.53 -11.31 4.19
CA VAL A 16 -1.64 -10.52 5.03
C VAL A 16 -1.69 -11.03 6.47
N SER A 17 -2.86 -11.18 7.08
CA SER A 17 -2.99 -11.72 8.45
C SER A 17 -2.35 -13.10 8.65
N GLN A 18 -2.31 -13.94 7.61
CA GLN A 18 -1.70 -15.27 7.66
C GLN A 18 -0.21 -15.28 7.28
N ALA A 19 0.26 -14.36 6.44
CA ALA A 19 1.65 -14.30 5.95
C ALA A 19 2.55 -13.33 6.73
N PHE A 20 1.98 -12.29 7.36
CA PHE A 20 2.73 -11.21 7.99
C PHE A 20 3.55 -11.59 9.24
N PRO A 21 3.16 -12.58 10.08
CA PRO A 21 4.00 -13.01 11.20
C PRO A 21 5.36 -13.58 10.78
N GLN A 22 5.55 -13.96 9.51
CA GLN A 22 6.81 -14.55 9.02
C GLN A 22 7.75 -13.53 8.34
N LEU A 23 7.26 -12.36 7.92
CA LEU A 23 8.07 -11.36 7.21
C LEU A 23 8.67 -10.27 8.13
N LEU A 24 8.21 -10.17 9.38
CA LEU A 24 8.70 -9.18 10.36
C LEU A 24 9.74 -9.71 11.37
N ILE A 25 10.34 -10.88 11.13
CA ILE A 25 11.31 -11.48 12.07
C ILE A 25 12.77 -11.01 11.87
N ASN A 26 13.09 -10.19 10.86
CA ASN A 26 14.45 -9.64 10.72
C ASN A 26 14.47 -8.10 10.60
N LYS A 27 14.15 -7.42 11.71
CA LYS A 27 14.69 -6.08 11.97
C LYS A 27 16.12 -6.21 12.48
N GLN A 28 17.10 -6.12 11.58
CA GLN A 28 18.44 -5.66 11.94
C GLN A 28 18.88 -4.56 10.98
N HIS A 29 18.86 -3.34 11.54
CA HIS A 29 19.73 -2.20 11.26
C HIS A 29 20.44 -2.17 9.90
N CYS A 30 20.05 -1.24 9.02
CA CYS A 30 20.99 -0.71 8.03
C CYS A 30 21.14 0.79 8.25
N GLY A 31 22.28 1.16 8.84
CA GLY A 31 22.73 2.53 8.97
C GLY A 31 23.08 3.14 7.61
N ALA A 32 23.04 4.47 7.59
CA ALA A 32 23.39 5.40 6.52
C ALA A 32 24.30 4.85 5.40
N LEU A 33 23.87 5.04 4.15
CA LEU A 33 24.70 4.90 2.95
C LEU A 33 25.01 6.29 2.36
N PRO A 34 26.25 6.80 2.50
CA PRO A 34 26.68 8.08 1.93
C PRO A 34 27.23 7.91 0.50
N HIS A 35 26.45 7.36 -0.43
CA HIS A 35 26.88 7.20 -1.83
C HIS A 35 25.95 7.81 -2.89
N LEU A 36 24.91 8.55 -2.49
CA LEU A 36 23.94 9.17 -3.43
C LEU A 36 24.46 10.46 -4.10
N ARG A 37 25.76 10.60 -4.38
CA ARG A 37 26.32 11.82 -5.01
C ARG A 37 27.05 11.58 -6.33
N ALA A 38 26.89 10.42 -6.98
CA ALA A 38 27.60 10.10 -8.22
C ALA A 38 26.78 9.35 -9.31
N THR A 39 25.47 9.61 -9.45
CA THR A 39 24.68 9.00 -10.55
C THR A 39 23.61 9.95 -11.11
N LEU A 40 24.00 11.00 -11.84
CA LEU A 40 23.06 11.84 -12.60
C LEU A 40 22.80 11.34 -14.03
N SER A 41 23.01 10.05 -14.32
CA SER A 41 22.82 9.50 -15.67
C SER A 41 22.59 7.99 -15.73
N ARG A 42 21.86 7.42 -14.76
CA ARG A 42 21.34 6.05 -14.89
C ARG A 42 19.82 6.12 -14.82
N MET A 43 19.14 5.74 -15.90
CA MET A 43 17.70 5.53 -15.82
C MET A 43 17.44 4.46 -14.74
N PRO A 44 16.51 4.71 -13.81
CA PRO A 44 16.21 3.74 -12.76
C PRO A 44 15.82 2.41 -13.41
N THR A 45 16.25 1.31 -12.81
CA THR A 45 15.71 -0.01 -13.19
C THR A 45 14.22 -0.07 -12.87
N GLN A 46 13.47 -0.97 -13.50
CA GLN A 46 12.01 -1.03 -13.32
C GLN A 46 11.59 -1.15 -11.85
N LEU A 47 12.32 -1.94 -11.07
CA LEU A 47 12.04 -2.10 -9.64
C LEU A 47 12.42 -0.85 -8.83
N GLU A 48 13.57 -0.24 -9.11
CA GLU A 48 13.97 1.03 -8.48
C GLU A 48 12.93 2.14 -8.77
N GLY A 49 12.43 2.21 -10.02
CA GLY A 49 11.38 3.15 -10.42
C GLY A 49 10.04 2.87 -9.74
N ALA A 50 9.67 1.59 -9.55
CA ALA A 50 8.46 1.24 -8.80
C ALA A 50 8.56 1.62 -7.32
N MET A 51 9.72 1.38 -6.69
CA MET A 51 9.97 1.81 -5.31
C MET A 51 9.88 3.33 -5.16
N ASP A 52 10.51 4.07 -6.08
CA ASP A 52 10.46 5.54 -6.11
C ASP A 52 9.03 6.07 -6.32
N ALA A 53 8.25 5.42 -7.19
CA ALA A 53 6.85 5.75 -7.42
C ALA A 53 5.99 5.54 -6.15
N LEU A 54 6.18 4.45 -5.40
CA LEU A 54 5.46 4.21 -4.14
C LEU A 54 5.76 5.27 -3.09
N ILE A 55 7.03 5.64 -2.95
CA ILE A 55 7.48 6.70 -2.04
C ILE A 55 6.85 8.03 -2.46
N THR A 56 6.92 8.36 -3.75
CA THR A 56 6.39 9.60 -4.31
C THR A 56 4.89 9.71 -4.10
N VAL A 57 4.13 8.66 -4.41
CA VAL A 57 2.68 8.63 -4.18
C VAL A 57 2.37 8.89 -2.72
N PHE A 58 3.00 8.18 -1.78
CA PHE A 58 2.74 8.39 -0.35
C PHE A 58 2.93 9.85 0.07
N TYR A 59 4.09 10.44 -0.27
CA TYR A 59 4.42 11.82 0.11
C TYR A 59 3.67 12.90 -0.68
N ASN A 60 3.00 12.55 -1.79
CA ASN A 60 2.11 13.49 -2.50
C ASN A 60 0.79 13.71 -1.76
N TYR A 61 0.35 12.74 -0.94
CA TYR A 61 -0.91 12.82 -0.19
C TYR A 61 -0.69 13.09 1.30
N SER A 62 0.48 12.77 1.87
CA SER A 62 0.79 13.01 3.29
C SER A 62 1.24 14.45 3.57
N GLY A 63 0.95 14.93 4.78
CA GLY A 63 1.43 16.23 5.25
C GLY A 63 0.70 17.44 4.70
N ASN A 64 -0.44 17.24 4.04
CA ASN A 64 -1.36 18.33 3.72
C ASN A 64 -2.01 18.85 5.01
N ASP A 65 -2.26 17.98 5.98
CA ASP A 65 -2.71 18.34 7.32
C ASP A 65 -2.10 17.40 8.38
N GLY A 66 -1.26 17.95 9.26
CA GLY A 66 -0.63 17.19 10.35
C GLY A 66 0.78 16.68 10.06
N ASP A 67 1.04 15.40 10.35
CA ASP A 67 2.38 14.78 10.23
C ASP A 67 2.72 14.46 8.77
N LYS A 68 3.77 15.06 8.24
CA LYS A 68 4.24 14.83 6.86
C LYS A 68 4.66 13.38 6.56
N HIS A 69 4.87 12.56 7.58
CA HIS A 69 5.27 11.17 7.44
C HIS A 69 4.11 10.18 7.58
N LYS A 70 2.88 10.68 7.72
CA LYS A 70 1.70 9.84 7.87
C LYS A 70 0.52 10.39 7.09
N LEU A 71 -0.42 9.52 6.78
CA LEU A 71 -1.69 9.86 6.17
C LEU A 71 -2.76 9.89 7.25
N ASN A 72 -3.43 11.01 7.43
CA ASN A 72 -4.65 11.05 8.22
C ASN A 72 -5.83 10.45 7.43
N LYS A 73 -7.00 10.29 8.07
CA LYS A 73 -8.19 9.71 7.44
C LYS A 73 -8.64 10.43 6.15
N GLY A 74 -8.48 11.76 6.09
CA GLY A 74 -8.82 12.57 4.93
C GLY A 74 -7.83 12.36 3.77
N GLU A 75 -6.54 12.41 4.07
CA GLU A 75 -5.45 12.17 3.11
C GLU A 75 -5.49 10.74 2.54
N LEU A 76 -5.73 9.74 3.40
CA LEU A 76 -5.92 8.36 2.97
C LEU A 76 -7.11 8.25 2.02
N LYS A 77 -8.22 8.93 2.31
CA LYS A 77 -9.40 8.94 1.43
C LYS A 77 -9.04 9.49 0.04
N GLU A 78 -8.31 10.59 -0.02
CA GLU A 78 -7.90 11.21 -1.29
C GLU A 78 -6.96 10.31 -2.10
N LEU A 79 -5.96 9.70 -1.45
CA LEU A 79 -5.07 8.72 -2.08
C LEU A 79 -5.86 7.56 -2.67
N LEU A 80 -6.74 6.97 -1.86
CA LEU A 80 -7.58 5.84 -2.25
C LEU A 80 -8.46 6.18 -3.46
N HIS A 81 -9.10 7.35 -3.46
CA HIS A 81 -9.94 7.79 -4.58
C HIS A 81 -9.15 8.15 -5.84
N SER A 82 -7.93 8.68 -5.71
CA SER A 82 -7.16 9.20 -6.85
C SER A 82 -6.33 8.11 -7.52
N GLU A 83 -5.67 7.26 -6.71
CA GLU A 83 -4.77 6.22 -7.20
C GLU A 83 -5.47 4.86 -7.39
N LEU A 84 -6.52 4.59 -6.59
CA LEU A 84 -7.21 3.29 -6.56
C LEU A 84 -8.69 3.39 -6.94
N ASN A 85 -9.07 4.42 -7.70
CA ASN A 85 -10.46 4.69 -8.08
C ASN A 85 -11.19 3.46 -8.65
N ASP A 86 -10.56 2.75 -9.59
CA ASP A 86 -11.17 1.59 -10.25
C ASP A 86 -11.38 0.42 -9.29
N PHE A 87 -10.53 0.28 -8.27
CA PHE A 87 -10.70 -0.73 -7.23
C PHE A 87 -11.88 -0.39 -6.30
N LEU A 88 -12.08 0.89 -6.00
CA LEU A 88 -13.03 1.36 -4.98
C LEU A 88 -14.40 1.77 -5.53
N THR A 89 -14.51 2.20 -6.79
CA THR A 89 -15.78 2.60 -7.45
C THR A 89 -16.82 1.49 -7.49
N SER A 90 -16.36 0.24 -7.47
CA SER A 90 -17.19 -0.95 -7.33
C SER A 90 -17.90 -1.05 -5.97
N GLN A 91 -17.42 -0.31 -4.96
CA GLN A 91 -17.91 -0.37 -3.59
C GLN A 91 -18.70 0.88 -3.22
N LYS A 92 -20.01 0.71 -3.04
CA LYS A 92 -20.92 1.74 -2.52
C LYS A 92 -20.99 1.74 -0.98
N ASP A 93 -19.89 1.41 -0.31
CA ASP A 93 -19.85 1.39 1.16
C ASP A 93 -19.26 2.71 1.68
N PRO A 94 -20.07 3.58 2.32
CA PRO A 94 -19.58 4.83 2.89
C PRO A 94 -18.57 4.63 4.02
N MET A 95 -18.51 3.43 4.62
CA MET A 95 -17.57 3.07 5.68
C MET A 95 -16.29 2.40 5.16
N LEU A 96 -16.13 2.26 3.84
CA LEU A 96 -14.99 1.55 3.25
C LEU A 96 -13.64 2.14 3.68
N VAL A 97 -13.50 3.46 3.60
CA VAL A 97 -12.27 4.16 3.97
C VAL A 97 -11.94 3.91 5.45
N GLU A 98 -12.95 3.90 6.31
CA GLU A 98 -12.77 3.63 7.75
C GLU A 98 -12.35 2.18 8.01
N LYS A 99 -12.92 1.22 7.27
CA LYS A 99 -12.50 -0.19 7.32
C LYS A 99 -11.11 -0.43 6.72
N ILE A 100 -10.66 0.40 5.79
CA ILE A 100 -9.30 0.32 5.28
C ILE A 100 -8.35 0.91 6.32
N MET A 101 -8.67 2.10 6.84
CA MET A 101 -7.93 2.76 7.90
C MET A 101 -7.68 1.83 9.08
N ASN A 102 -8.74 1.26 9.67
CA ASN A 102 -8.66 0.39 10.84
C ASN A 102 -7.83 -0.88 10.62
N ASP A 103 -7.69 -1.32 9.37
CA ASP A 103 -6.93 -2.52 9.03
C ASP A 103 -5.48 -2.21 8.68
N LEU A 104 -5.16 -0.96 8.34
CA LEU A 104 -3.78 -0.50 8.10
C LEU A 104 -3.15 0.02 9.38
N ASP A 105 -3.89 0.82 10.14
CA ASP A 105 -3.52 1.44 11.41
C ASP A 105 -3.31 0.37 12.50
N SER A 106 -2.14 -0.24 12.47
CA SER A 106 -1.77 -1.36 13.33
C SER A 106 -1.38 -0.86 14.72
N ASN A 107 -0.85 0.35 14.80
CA ASN A 107 -0.43 0.99 16.04
C ASN A 107 -1.59 1.73 16.76
N LYS A 108 -2.73 1.90 16.08
CA LYS A 108 -3.97 2.54 16.55
C LYS A 108 -3.83 4.03 16.85
N ASP A 109 -3.04 4.75 16.08
CA ASP A 109 -2.85 6.19 16.20
C ASP A 109 -3.84 7.01 15.34
N ASN A 110 -4.70 6.35 14.57
CA ASN A 110 -5.62 6.94 13.59
C ASN A 110 -4.91 7.70 12.47
N GLU A 111 -3.68 7.31 12.17
CA GLU A 111 -2.90 7.72 11.02
C GLU A 111 -2.35 6.46 10.31
N VAL A 112 -1.80 6.61 9.11
CA VAL A 112 -1.16 5.50 8.38
C VAL A 112 0.26 5.92 8.02
N ASP A 113 1.25 5.22 8.57
CA ASP A 113 2.65 5.45 8.23
C ASP A 113 3.04 4.78 6.89
N PHE A 114 4.25 5.06 6.41
CA PHE A 114 4.72 4.50 5.15
C PHE A 114 4.79 2.96 5.16
N ASN A 115 5.11 2.33 6.29
CA ASN A 115 5.17 0.87 6.37
C ASN A 115 3.75 0.29 6.23
N GLU A 116 2.78 0.87 6.93
CA GLU A 116 1.38 0.45 6.88
C GLU A 116 0.79 0.65 5.48
N PHE A 117 1.14 1.74 4.79
CA PHE A 117 0.81 1.96 3.38
C PHE A 117 1.40 0.89 2.45
N VAL A 118 2.68 0.55 2.59
CA VAL A 118 3.31 -0.48 1.74
C VAL A 118 2.66 -1.85 1.94
N VAL A 119 2.17 -2.15 3.15
CA VAL A 119 1.42 -3.37 3.42
C VAL A 119 0.13 -3.43 2.60
N LEU A 120 -0.62 -2.33 2.50
CA LEU A 120 -1.80 -2.24 1.63
C LEU A 120 -1.44 -2.58 0.18
N VAL A 121 -0.40 -1.92 -0.35
CA VAL A 121 0.00 -2.07 -1.76
C VAL A 121 0.47 -3.48 -2.05
N ALA A 122 1.24 -4.09 -1.14
CA ALA A 122 1.66 -5.48 -1.25
C ALA A 122 0.45 -6.42 -1.27
N ALA A 123 -0.53 -6.19 -0.39
CA ALA A 123 -1.75 -6.98 -0.33
C ALA A 123 -2.55 -6.92 -1.64
N LEU A 124 -2.74 -5.71 -2.18
CA LEU A 124 -3.42 -5.50 -3.46
C LEU A 124 -2.65 -6.14 -4.63
N THR A 125 -1.33 -6.00 -4.65
CA THR A 125 -0.46 -6.59 -5.68
C THR A 125 -0.59 -8.11 -5.71
N VAL A 126 -0.55 -8.76 -4.55
CA VAL A 126 -0.73 -10.22 -4.43
C VAL A 126 -2.12 -10.62 -4.91
N ALA A 127 -3.17 -9.91 -4.49
CA ALA A 127 -4.54 -10.24 -4.90
C ALA A 127 -4.75 -10.06 -6.42
N CYS A 128 -4.14 -9.05 -7.03
CA CYS A 128 -4.11 -8.87 -8.49
C CYS A 128 -3.36 -10.00 -9.19
N ASN A 129 -2.22 -10.43 -8.65
CA ASN A 129 -1.43 -11.52 -9.19
C ASN A 129 -2.20 -12.86 -9.17
N ASP A 130 -2.92 -13.14 -8.08
CA ASP A 130 -3.76 -14.36 -7.97
C ASP A 130 -4.91 -14.35 -8.98
N PHE A 131 -5.55 -13.19 -9.18
CA PHE A 131 -6.57 -13.03 -10.21
C PHE A 131 -6.00 -13.30 -11.61
N PHE A 132 -4.82 -12.76 -11.91
CA PHE A 132 -4.16 -12.97 -13.20
C PHE A 132 -3.80 -14.45 -13.41
N GLN A 133 -3.25 -15.12 -12.40
CA GLN A 133 -2.97 -16.56 -12.45
C GLN A 133 -4.23 -17.42 -12.63
N ALA A 134 -5.36 -17.02 -12.04
CA ALA A 134 -6.63 -17.74 -12.19
C ALA A 134 -7.21 -17.61 -13.62
N GLN A 135 -6.99 -16.49 -14.30
CA GLN A 135 -7.44 -16.31 -15.70
C GLN A 135 -6.58 -17.09 -16.71
N ASN A 136 -5.29 -17.26 -16.44
CA ASN A 136 -4.35 -17.99 -17.31
C ASN A 136 -4.46 -19.53 -17.22
N LYS A 137 -5.36 -20.05 -16.38
CA LYS A 137 -5.67 -21.50 -16.27
C LYS A 137 -6.93 -21.93 -17.05
N LYS A 138 -7.42 -21.09 -17.97
CA LYS A 138 -8.44 -21.45 -18.97
C LYS A 138 -7.80 -21.67 -20.33
#